data_AF-T1G7F1-F1
#
_entry.id   AF-T1G7F1-F1
#
_cell.length_a   1.000
_cell.length_b   1.000
_cell.length_c   1.000
_cell.angle_alpha   90.00
_cell.angle_beta   90.00
_cell.angle_gamma   90.00
#
_symmetry.space_group_name_H-M   'P 1'
#
loop_
_entity.id
_entity.type
_entity.pdbx_description
1 polymer ?
#
loop_
_entity_poly.entity_id
_entity_poly.type
_entity_poly.pdbx_seq_one_letter_code
_entity_poly.pdbx_strand_id
1 'polypeptide(L)'
;MKQPDDCYFYYYSNCSKGAECKFRHEEAARGSEVTCRLWKEGKCFHQGCTFRHMIIQKDRSQIPCYWQSQPSGCQKQHCPFLH
;
A
#
# COMPACT_ATOMS: atom_id res chain seq x y z
N MET A 1 -10.68 7.96 -17.62
CA MET A 1 -9.49 8.70 -17.14
C MET A 1 -8.56 7.72 -16.44
N LYS A 2 -7.25 7.86 -16.57
CA LYS A 2 -6.27 7.00 -15.89
C LYS A 2 -6.50 7.05 -14.38
N GLN A 3 -6.44 5.90 -13.72
CA GLN A 3 -6.56 5.84 -12.26
C GLN A 3 -5.37 6.53 -11.55
N PRO A 4 -5.63 7.26 -10.44
CA PRO A 4 -4.59 7.98 -9.71
C PRO A 4 -3.63 7.03 -8.99
N ASP A 5 -2.47 7.57 -8.63
CA ASP A 5 -1.45 6.87 -7.85
C ASP A 5 -1.91 6.72 -6.39
N ASP A 6 -1.49 5.62 -5.78
CA ASP A 6 -1.82 5.27 -4.40
C ASP A 6 -1.04 6.11 -3.38
N CYS A 7 -1.70 6.46 -2.27
CA CYS A 7 -1.05 7.20 -1.19
C CYS A 7 -0.10 6.31 -0.39
N TYR A 8 1.21 6.53 -0.52
CA TYR A 8 2.22 5.77 0.24
C TYR A 8 1.92 5.69 1.75
N PHE A 9 1.54 6.81 2.38
CA PHE A 9 1.28 6.85 3.82
C PHE A 9 0.03 6.09 4.23
N TYR A 10 -1.00 6.06 3.40
CA TYR A 10 -2.21 5.30 3.70
C TYR A 10 -1.94 3.79 3.77
N TYR A 11 -1.08 3.27 2.89
CA TYR A 11 -0.76 1.85 2.82
C TYR A 11 0.32 1.39 3.82
N TYR A 12 1.25 2.26 4.23
CA TYR A 12 2.38 1.86 5.09
C TYR A 12 2.42 2.56 6.47
N SER A 13 1.57 3.56 6.69
CA SER A 13 1.55 4.37 7.90
C SER A 13 0.16 4.96 8.15
N ASN A 14 0.08 6.14 8.77
CA ASN A 14 -1.13 6.92 8.90
C ASN A 14 -1.09 8.13 7.95
N CYS A 15 -2.08 8.26 7.06
CA CYS A 15 -2.26 9.45 6.24
C CYS A 15 -3.13 10.47 6.98
N SER A 16 -2.56 11.61 7.37
CA SER A 16 -3.27 12.68 8.09
C SER A 16 -4.16 13.56 7.21
N LYS A 17 -4.05 13.45 5.87
CA LYS A 17 -4.79 14.29 4.92
C LYS A 17 -6.26 13.85 4.73
N GLY A 18 -6.63 12.67 5.22
CA GLY A 18 -8.00 12.16 5.12
C GLY A 18 -8.57 12.26 3.70
N ALA A 19 -9.76 12.85 3.58
CA ALA A 19 -10.46 13.07 2.32
C ALA A 19 -9.80 14.11 1.40
N GLU A 20 -8.93 14.99 1.92
CA GLU A 20 -8.19 15.97 1.12
C GLU A 20 -6.91 15.39 0.49
N CYS A 21 -6.64 14.11 0.71
CA CYS A 21 -5.52 13.44 0.09
C CYS A 21 -5.72 13.36 -1.44
N LYS A 22 -4.80 13.96 -2.19
CA LYS A 22 -4.80 13.92 -3.67
C LYS A 22 -4.44 12.54 -4.25
N PHE A 23 -4.01 11.63 -3.40
CA PHE A 23 -3.62 10.27 -3.77
C PHE A 23 -4.72 9.29 -3.37
N ARG A 24 -4.78 8.17 -4.07
CA ARG A 24 -5.82 7.17 -3.89
C ARG A 24 -5.70 6.46 -2.55
N HIS A 25 -6.83 6.34 -1.85
CA HIS A 25 -7.01 5.50 -0.67
C HIS A 25 -8.05 4.43 -1.01
N GLU A 26 -7.59 3.21 -1.30
CA GLU A 26 -8.49 2.08 -1.60
C GLU A 26 -8.35 1.00 -0.53
N GLU A 27 -9.42 0.78 0.24
CA GLU A 27 -9.44 -0.25 1.28
C GLU A 27 -9.27 -1.65 0.66
N ALA A 28 -9.87 -1.91 -0.51
CA ALA A 28 -9.77 -3.20 -1.18
C ALA A 28 -8.34 -3.54 -1.67
N ALA A 29 -7.47 -2.55 -1.82
CA ALA A 29 -6.06 -2.73 -2.17
C ALA A 29 -5.14 -2.73 -0.95
N ARG A 30 -5.67 -2.49 0.27
CA ARG A 30 -4.87 -2.28 1.48
C ARG A 30 -4.04 -3.50 1.85
N GLY A 31 -4.61 -4.70 1.71
CA GLY A 31 -3.93 -5.98 1.92
C GLY A 31 -3.10 -6.48 0.73
N SER A 32 -3.13 -5.80 -0.41
CA SER A 32 -2.38 -6.20 -1.60
C SER A 32 -0.97 -5.62 -1.58
N GLU A 33 0.05 -6.44 -1.79
CA GLU A 33 1.43 -5.98 -2.05
C GLU A 33 1.82 -6.14 -3.53
N VAL A 34 0.83 -6.21 -4.42
CA VAL A 34 1.06 -6.40 -5.85
C VAL A 34 0.74 -5.10 -6.59
N THR A 35 1.72 -4.60 -7.36
CA THR A 35 1.52 -3.47 -8.26
C THR A 35 0.57 -3.87 -9.41
N CYS A 36 -0.45 -3.06 -9.66
CA CYS A 36 -1.34 -3.20 -10.80
C CYS A 36 -0.58 -3.00 -12.12
N ARG A 37 -0.46 -4.06 -12.92
CA ARG A 37 0.19 -4.00 -14.23
C ARG A 37 -0.49 -3.03 -15.19
N LEU A 38 -1.82 -3.04 -15.23
CA LEU A 38 -2.59 -2.15 -16.12
C LEU A 38 -2.40 -0.67 -15.74
N TRP A 39 -2.34 -0.34 -14.45
CA TRP A 39 -2.07 1.03 -14.01
C TRP A 39 -0.64 1.45 -14.40
N LYS A 40 0.34 0.55 -14.25
CA LYS A 40 1.73 0.79 -14.66
C LYS A 40 1.82 1.08 -16.16
N GLU A 41 0.99 0.44 -16.98
CA GLU A 41 0.86 0.69 -18.41
C GLU A 41 -0.05 1.89 -18.77
N GLY A 42 -0.66 2.57 -17.78
CA GLY A 42 -1.60 3.67 -18.00
C GLY A 42 -2.99 3.25 -18.49
N LYS A 43 -3.32 1.97 -18.41
CA LYS A 43 -4.55 1.33 -18.94
C LYS A 43 -5.52 0.85 -17.85
N CYS A 44 -5.26 1.12 -16.58
CA CYS A 44 -6.23 0.84 -15.52
C CYS A 44 -7.29 1.93 -15.47
N PHE A 45 -8.55 1.52 -15.58
CA PHE A 45 -9.73 2.38 -15.50
C PHE A 45 -10.67 1.98 -14.37
N HIS A 46 -10.42 0.86 -13.68
CA HIS A 46 -11.28 0.36 -12.61
C HIS A 46 -11.08 1.18 -11.34
N GLN A 47 -12.13 1.86 -10.86
CA GLN A 47 -12.05 2.72 -9.67
C GLN A 47 -11.72 1.91 -8.40
N GLY A 48 -12.32 0.73 -8.25
CA GLY A 48 -12.11 -0.19 -7.13
C GLY A 48 -10.96 -1.19 -7.32
N CYS A 49 -9.88 -0.81 -8.02
CA CYS A 49 -8.80 -1.76 -8.32
C CYS A 49 -8.17 -2.32 -7.03
N THR A 50 -8.24 -3.63 -6.83
CA THR A 50 -7.71 -4.32 -5.64
C THR A 50 -6.18 -4.45 -5.65
N PHE A 51 -5.52 -4.03 -6.73
CA PHE A 51 -4.08 -3.99 -6.85
C PHE A 51 -3.56 -2.58 -6.59
N ARG A 52 -2.34 -2.47 -6.07
CA ARG A 52 -1.75 -1.17 -5.75
C ARG A 52 -1.34 -0.40 -7.00
N HIS A 53 -1.73 0.87 -7.05
CA HIS A 53 -1.32 1.86 -8.02
C HIS A 53 -0.06 2.61 -7.55
N MET A 54 0.97 1.85 -7.15
CA MET A 54 2.31 2.34 -6.84
C MET A 54 3.35 1.31 -7.26
N ILE A 55 4.57 1.73 -7.56
CA ILE A 55 5.67 0.81 -7.85
C ILE A 55 6.24 0.28 -6.53
N ILE A 56 6.11 -1.03 -6.33
CA ILE A 56 6.70 -1.73 -5.18
C ILE A 56 8.07 -2.24 -5.62
N GLN A 57 9.13 -1.55 -5.18
CA GLN A 57 10.51 -1.87 -5.59
C GLN A 57 11.13 -3.03 -4.81
N LYS A 58 10.69 -3.22 -3.57
CA LYS A 58 11.17 -4.27 -2.68
C LYS A 58 9.96 -4.99 -2.14
N ASP A 59 10.00 -6.31 -2.23
CA ASP A 59 9.01 -7.15 -1.58
C ASP A 59 9.25 -7.12 -0.07
N ARG A 60 8.50 -6.25 0.61
CA ARG A 60 8.65 -6.03 2.05
C ARG A 60 8.11 -7.22 2.83
N SER A 61 7.14 -7.94 2.27
CA SER A 61 6.61 -9.19 2.84
C SER A 61 7.68 -10.28 3.03
N GLN A 62 8.84 -10.16 2.37
CA GLN A 62 9.97 -11.09 2.51
C GLN A 62 11.06 -10.58 3.48
N ILE A 63 10.96 -9.33 3.95
CA ILE A 63 11.95 -8.72 4.83
C ILE A 63 11.46 -8.87 6.28
N PRO A 64 12.25 -9.48 7.19
CA PRO A 64 11.88 -9.61 8.60
C PRO A 64 11.56 -8.26 9.26
N CYS A 65 10.47 -8.23 10.02
CA CYS A 65 10.09 -7.08 10.81
C CYS A 65 10.99 -6.93 12.02
N TYR A 66 11.77 -5.85 12.04
CA TYR A 66 12.67 -5.54 13.16
C TYR A 66 11.94 -5.44 14.52
N TRP A 67 10.72 -4.92 14.55
CA TRP A 67 9.96 -4.72 15.79
C TRP A 67 9.35 -6.01 16.34
N GLN A 68 9.23 -7.04 15.50
CA GLN A 68 8.67 -8.33 15.92
C GLN A 68 9.55 -9.02 16.97
N SER A 69 10.87 -8.88 16.87
CA SER A 69 11.82 -9.44 17.84
C SER A 69 12.04 -8.57 19.08
N GLN A 70 11.40 -7.41 19.18
CA GLN A 70 11.56 -6.50 20.32
C GLN A 70 10.57 -6.85 21.45
N PRO A 71 10.86 -6.46 22.71
CA PRO A 71 10.01 -6.79 23.86
C PRO A 71 8.54 -6.34 23.72
N SER A 72 8.30 -5.25 22.98
CA SER A 72 6.95 -4.72 22.72
C SER A 72 6.22 -5.40 21.57
N GLY A 73 6.91 -6.21 20.77
CA GLY A 73 6.44 -6.71 19.47
C GLY A 73 6.17 -5.59 18.44
N CYS A 74 5.69 -5.98 17.26
CA CYS A 74 5.21 -5.04 16.26
C CYS A 74 3.77 -4.60 16.56
N GLN A 75 3.54 -3.29 16.71
CA GLN A 75 2.22 -2.72 16.99
C GLN A 75 1.46 -2.26 15.73
N LYS A 76 2.05 -2.39 14.54
CA LYS A 76 1.41 -1.96 13.28
C LYS A 76 0.46 -3.05 12.78
N GLN A 77 -0.84 -2.77 12.81
CA GLN A 77 -1.91 -3.68 12.29
C GLN A 77 -1.67 -4.13 10.84
N HIS A 78 -1.14 -3.25 9.99
CA HIS A 78 -0.81 -3.53 8.59
C HIS A 78 0.69 -3.35 8.34
N CYS A 79 1.53 -4.00 9.16
CA CYS A 79 2.96 -4.00 8.92
C CYS A 79 3.27 -4.66 7.56
N PRO A 80 4.01 -4.00 6.66
CA PRO A 80 4.35 -4.59 5.35
C PRO A 80 5.52 -5.58 5.44
N PHE A 81 6.09 -5.80 6.62
CA PHE A 81 7.26 -6.66 6.84
C PHE A 81 6.83 -8.05 7.33
N LEU A 82 7.68 -9.05 7.12
CA LEU A 82 7.47 -10.43 7.58
C LEU A 82 7.48 -10.51 9.12
N HIS A 83 6.39 -11.01 9.73
CA HIS A 83 6.26 -11.25 11.16
C HIS A 83 6.45 -12.72 11.52
#